data_AF-A0A7Y4TM68-F1
#
_entry.id   AF-A0A7Y4TM68-F1
#
_cell.length_a   1.000
_cell.length_b   1.000
_cell.length_c   1.000
_cell.angle_alpha   90.00
_cell.angle_beta   90.00
_cell.angle_gamma   90.00
#
_symmetry.space_group_name_H-M   'P 1'
#
loop_
_entity.id
_entity.type
_entity.pdbx_description
1 polymer ?
#
loop_
_entity_poly.entity_id
_entity_poly.type
_entity_poly.pdbx_seq_one_letter_code
_entity_poly.pdbx_strand_id
1 'polypeptide(L)'
;FGYPLLPAQSYMPPANYTELGFKGFSLPRFDLLTETAFNIRYGLFTSAPILLLALIVPVWLRKKSRLLERRELVFVVSFIALFFVFCSANQYGRMQFYLGVRHIVPVAPFMFLLAANVLLKMPRIPAALIGTFATYWSWCLVMYRDVEFGFGIFDAVKNVTFEGFRLPWLLTLDRMGYVQNATVMPLMILCAAAIWILWSIGRMQETTVKY
;
A
#
# COMPACT_ATOMS: atom_id res chain seq x y z
N PHE A 1 -10.44 -2.15 -28.30
CA PHE A 1 -9.80 -3.48 -28.23
C PHE A 1 -10.64 -4.38 -27.34
N GLY A 2 -11.14 -5.50 -27.89
CA GLY A 2 -11.81 -6.58 -27.15
C GLY A 2 -13.34 -6.62 -27.21
N TYR A 3 -13.90 -7.84 -27.23
CA TYR A 3 -15.30 -8.21 -26.96
C TYR A 3 -15.67 -7.81 -25.52
N PRO A 4 -16.81 -7.14 -25.28
CA PRO A 4 -17.13 -6.50 -24.00
C PRO A 4 -17.33 -7.48 -22.83
N LEU A 5 -17.59 -8.75 -23.13
CA LEU A 5 -17.82 -9.80 -22.13
C LEU A 5 -16.55 -10.60 -21.81
N LEU A 6 -15.47 -10.42 -22.57
CA LEU A 6 -14.24 -11.17 -22.37
C LEU A 6 -13.28 -10.38 -21.49
N PRO A 7 -12.65 -11.03 -20.49
CA PRO A 7 -11.66 -10.39 -19.66
C PRO A 7 -10.43 -10.07 -20.50
N ALA A 8 -9.66 -9.05 -20.10
CA ALA A 8 -8.47 -8.60 -20.82
C ALA A 8 -7.46 -9.75 -21.08
N GLN A 9 -7.43 -10.71 -20.16
CA GLN A 9 -6.62 -11.93 -20.22
C GLN A 9 -6.95 -12.83 -21.42
N SER A 10 -8.11 -12.68 -22.04
CA SER A 10 -8.48 -13.43 -23.25
C SER A 10 -7.67 -13.00 -24.48
N TYR A 11 -7.12 -11.79 -24.45
CA TYR A 11 -6.30 -11.24 -25.53
C TYR A 11 -4.80 -11.30 -25.22
N MET A 12 -4.42 -11.83 -24.06
CA MET A 12 -3.03 -12.01 -23.68
C MET A 12 -2.52 -13.36 -24.19
N PRO A 13 -1.22 -13.47 -24.54
CA PRO A 13 -0.57 -14.75 -24.76
C PRO A 13 -0.76 -15.67 -23.54
N PRO A 14 -0.78 -17.00 -23.73
CA PRO A 14 -0.88 -17.93 -22.62
C PRO A 14 0.21 -17.67 -21.58
N ALA A 15 -0.20 -17.27 -20.38
CA ALA A 15 0.65 -17.12 -19.20
C ALA A 15 0.25 -18.15 -18.13
N ASN A 16 1.00 -18.20 -17.03
CA ASN A 16 0.63 -19.02 -15.86
C ASN A 16 -0.86 -18.75 -15.47
N TYR A 17 -1.58 -19.75 -14.98
CA TYR A 17 -3.00 -19.63 -14.58
C TYR A 17 -4.04 -19.30 -15.67
N THR A 18 -3.64 -19.10 -16.94
CA THR A 18 -4.59 -18.81 -18.04
C THR A 18 -5.57 -19.95 -18.29
N GLU A 19 -5.21 -21.18 -17.92
CA GLU A 19 -6.05 -22.38 -18.04
C GLU A 19 -7.02 -22.57 -16.87
N LEU A 20 -6.87 -21.80 -15.78
CA LEU A 20 -7.72 -21.95 -14.59
C LEU A 20 -9.00 -21.14 -14.72
N GLY A 21 -10.14 -21.81 -14.57
CA GLY A 21 -11.46 -21.18 -14.55
C GLY A 21 -11.70 -20.29 -15.79
N PHE A 22 -12.19 -19.07 -15.55
CA PHE A 22 -12.43 -18.08 -16.60
C PHE A 22 -11.18 -17.24 -16.85
N LYS A 23 -10.17 -17.85 -17.50
CA LYS A 23 -8.88 -17.22 -17.84
C LYS A 23 -8.21 -16.61 -16.59
N GLY A 24 -7.96 -17.43 -15.58
CA GLY A 24 -7.33 -17.09 -14.31
C GLY A 24 -8.26 -16.56 -13.21
N PHE A 25 -9.56 -16.42 -13.48
CA PHE A 25 -10.58 -16.24 -12.44
C PHE A 25 -11.22 -17.58 -12.08
N SER A 26 -11.13 -17.97 -10.82
CA SER A 26 -11.76 -19.19 -10.28
C SER A 26 -12.69 -18.87 -9.12
N LEU A 27 -13.26 -19.89 -8.48
CA LEU A 27 -13.86 -19.69 -7.16
C LEU A 27 -12.81 -19.10 -6.18
N PRO A 28 -13.25 -18.32 -5.17
CA PRO A 28 -12.38 -17.79 -4.14
C PRO A 28 -11.57 -18.90 -3.47
N ARG A 29 -10.24 -18.76 -3.42
CA ARG A 29 -9.38 -19.74 -2.77
C ARG A 29 -8.85 -19.18 -1.45
N PHE A 30 -8.94 -19.97 -0.39
CA PHE A 30 -8.55 -19.54 0.95
C PHE A 30 -7.04 -19.30 1.07
N ASP A 31 -6.22 -20.12 0.42
CA ASP A 31 -4.78 -19.94 0.32
C ASP A 31 -4.43 -18.56 -0.28
N LEU A 32 -5.05 -18.19 -1.41
CA LEU A 32 -4.80 -16.89 -2.04
C LEU A 32 -5.28 -15.71 -1.19
N LEU A 33 -6.34 -15.89 -0.39
CA LEU A 33 -6.78 -14.87 0.57
C LEU A 33 -5.68 -14.63 1.60
N THR A 34 -5.12 -15.69 2.19
CA THR A 34 -4.03 -15.58 3.16
C THR A 34 -2.76 -15.01 2.53
N GLU A 35 -2.44 -15.39 1.30
CA GLU A 35 -1.31 -14.85 0.57
C GLU A 35 -1.49 -13.35 0.28
N THR A 36 -2.66 -12.94 -0.19
CA THR A 36 -2.98 -11.53 -0.47
C THR A 36 -2.91 -10.67 0.80
N ALA A 37 -3.21 -11.26 1.97
CA ALA A 37 -3.12 -10.58 3.24
C ALA A 37 -1.67 -10.51 3.77
N PHE A 38 -0.96 -11.64 3.83
CA PHE A 38 0.25 -11.80 4.65
C PHE A 38 1.49 -12.29 3.92
N ASN A 39 1.43 -12.55 2.61
CA ASN A 39 2.60 -13.03 1.88
C ASN A 39 3.78 -12.04 2.01
N ILE A 40 4.99 -12.56 2.18
CA ILE A 40 6.19 -11.74 2.37
C ILE A 40 6.54 -10.89 1.13
N ARG A 41 6.11 -11.33 -0.04
CA ARG A 41 6.41 -10.68 -1.33
C ARG A 41 5.38 -9.63 -1.71
N TYR A 42 4.10 -9.90 -1.47
CA TYR A 42 2.99 -9.07 -1.99
C TYR A 42 1.78 -8.97 -1.05
N GLY A 43 1.90 -9.39 0.21
CA GLY A 43 0.82 -9.27 1.18
C GLY A 43 0.51 -7.82 1.50
N LEU A 44 -0.77 -7.48 1.66
CA LEU A 44 -1.21 -6.14 2.05
C LEU A 44 -0.65 -5.73 3.40
N PHE A 45 -0.72 -6.62 4.41
CA PHE A 45 -0.23 -6.32 5.76
C PHE A 45 1.29 -6.34 5.85
N THR A 46 1.97 -7.09 4.99
CA THR A 46 3.43 -7.01 4.86
C THR A 46 3.84 -5.69 4.22
N SER A 47 3.10 -5.25 3.21
CA SER A 47 3.37 -3.99 2.50
C SER A 47 3.03 -2.76 3.34
N ALA A 48 1.95 -2.84 4.12
CA ALA A 48 1.47 -1.76 4.96
C ALA A 48 1.12 -2.25 6.38
N PRO A 49 2.13 -2.50 7.24
CA PRO A 49 1.92 -3.05 8.59
C PRO A 49 1.00 -2.21 9.47
N ILE A 50 0.94 -0.89 9.24
CA ILE A 50 0.02 0.01 9.96
C ILE A 50 -1.45 -0.40 9.82
N LEU A 51 -1.83 -1.04 8.71
CA LEU A 51 -3.19 -1.51 8.48
C LEU A 51 -3.57 -2.67 9.41
N LEU A 52 -2.62 -3.34 10.07
CA LEU A 52 -2.91 -4.33 11.11
C LEU A 52 -3.69 -3.71 12.28
N LEU A 53 -3.56 -2.40 12.52
CA LEU A 53 -4.36 -1.71 13.54
C LEU A 53 -5.86 -1.79 13.25
N ALA A 54 -6.26 -1.91 11.98
CA ALA A 54 -7.66 -2.11 11.61
C ALA A 54 -8.25 -3.41 12.18
N LEU A 55 -7.40 -4.40 12.51
CA LEU A 55 -7.84 -5.67 13.10
C LEU A 55 -8.15 -5.57 14.60
N ILE A 56 -7.95 -4.41 15.23
CA ILE A 56 -8.30 -4.18 16.65
C ILE A 56 -9.80 -3.88 16.76
N VAL A 57 -10.60 -4.93 16.51
CA VAL A 57 -12.07 -4.93 16.41
C VAL A 57 -12.78 -4.19 17.56
N PRO A 58 -12.40 -4.38 18.84
CA PRO A 58 -13.13 -3.76 19.94
C PRO A 58 -13.12 -2.23 19.93
N VAL A 59 -12.12 -1.59 19.31
CA VAL A 59 -11.93 -0.14 19.36
C VAL A 59 -12.91 0.58 18.44
N TRP A 60 -13.15 0.05 17.25
CA TRP A 60 -14.05 0.65 16.26
C TRP A 60 -15.50 0.16 16.35
N LEU A 61 -15.80 -0.92 17.09
CA LEU A 61 -17.18 -1.32 17.40
C LEU A 61 -17.84 -0.50 18.52
N ARG A 62 -17.04 0.08 19.43
CA ARG A 62 -17.55 0.82 20.59
C ARG A 62 -18.19 2.16 20.16
N LYS A 63 -19.50 2.33 20.42
CA LYS A 63 -20.28 3.51 20.01
C LYS A 63 -19.67 4.85 20.45
N LYS A 64 -19.05 4.91 21.64
CA LYS A 64 -18.43 6.15 22.18
C LYS A 64 -17.09 6.51 21.51
N SER A 65 -16.45 5.56 20.83
CA SER A 65 -15.08 5.71 20.30
C SER A 65 -14.98 5.45 18.80
N ARG A 66 -16.09 5.27 18.10
CA ARG A 66 -16.11 5.05 16.65
C ARG A 66 -15.94 6.38 15.91
N LEU A 67 -15.07 6.38 14.89
CA LEU A 67 -14.94 7.47 13.93
C LEU A 67 -16.09 7.46 12.91
N LEU A 68 -16.48 6.27 12.47
CA LEU A 68 -17.52 6.04 11.46
C LEU A 68 -18.88 5.75 12.11
N GLU A 69 -19.96 6.14 11.44
CA GLU A 69 -21.30 5.74 11.83
C GLU A 69 -21.55 4.24 11.59
N ARG A 70 -22.64 3.69 12.13
CA ARG A 70 -22.93 2.24 12.01
C ARG A 70 -23.08 1.80 10.55
N ARG A 71 -23.75 2.63 9.72
CA ARG A 71 -23.99 2.32 8.31
C ARG A 71 -22.69 2.34 7.50
N GLU A 72 -21.88 3.37 7.72
CA GLU A 72 -20.56 3.52 7.11
C GLU A 72 -19.63 2.38 7.53
N LEU A 73 -19.61 2.02 8.82
CA LEU A 73 -18.81 0.92 9.32
C LEU A 73 -19.19 -0.41 8.66
N VAL A 74 -20.50 -0.70 8.55
CA VAL A 74 -20.98 -1.90 7.86
C VAL A 74 -20.55 -1.85 6.40
N PHE A 75 -20.72 -0.73 5.71
CA PHE A 75 -20.26 -0.57 4.33
C PHE A 75 -18.75 -0.82 4.19
N VAL A 76 -17.93 -0.21 5.04
CA VAL A 76 -16.47 -0.35 5.04
C VAL A 76 -16.05 -1.80 5.27
N VAL A 77 -16.59 -2.44 6.31
CA VAL A 77 -16.25 -3.84 6.64
C VAL A 77 -16.73 -4.80 5.56
N SER A 78 -17.96 -4.62 5.05
CA SER A 78 -18.48 -5.42 3.94
C SER A 78 -17.67 -5.22 2.66
N PHE A 79 -17.30 -3.98 2.33
CA PHE A 79 -16.45 -3.69 1.17
C PHE A 79 -15.09 -4.38 1.30
N ILE A 80 -14.40 -4.22 2.44
CA ILE A 80 -13.13 -4.91 2.71
C ILE A 80 -13.29 -6.42 2.52
N ALA A 81 -14.26 -7.04 3.19
CA ALA A 81 -14.46 -8.49 3.16
C ALA A 81 -14.78 -9.02 1.75
N LEU A 82 -15.76 -8.40 1.08
CA LEU A 82 -16.16 -8.79 -0.28
C LEU A 82 -15.03 -8.60 -1.27
N PHE A 83 -14.25 -7.54 -1.12
CA PHE A 83 -13.16 -7.24 -2.03
C PHE A 83 -11.96 -8.19 -1.81
N PHE A 84 -11.65 -8.59 -0.57
CA PHE A 84 -10.69 -9.66 -0.30
C PHE A 84 -11.12 -11.01 -0.92
N VAL A 85 -12.41 -11.36 -0.81
CA VAL A 85 -12.98 -12.56 -1.44
C VAL A 85 -12.92 -12.48 -2.96
N PHE A 86 -13.17 -11.30 -3.54
CA PHE A 86 -13.04 -11.07 -4.98
C PHE A 86 -11.58 -11.19 -5.43
N CYS A 87 -10.63 -10.60 -4.71
CA CYS A 87 -9.20 -10.72 -5.02
C CYS A 87 -8.72 -12.18 -4.92
N SER A 88 -9.23 -12.97 -3.98
CA SER A 88 -8.85 -14.38 -3.85
C SER A 88 -9.43 -15.30 -4.94
N ALA A 89 -10.36 -14.80 -5.75
CA ALA A 89 -10.81 -15.46 -6.97
C ALA A 89 -9.82 -15.26 -8.14
N ASN A 90 -9.03 -14.17 -8.13
CA ASN A 90 -8.12 -13.81 -9.22
C ASN A 90 -6.72 -14.42 -9.05
N GLN A 91 -6.45 -15.54 -9.74
CA GLN A 91 -5.20 -16.29 -9.60
C GLN A 91 -3.95 -15.52 -10.04
N TYR A 92 -4.09 -14.49 -10.88
CA TYR A 92 -2.98 -13.60 -11.26
C TYR A 92 -2.40 -12.82 -10.09
N GLY A 93 -3.10 -12.75 -8.95
CA GLY A 93 -2.57 -12.19 -7.72
C GLY A 93 -1.25 -12.81 -7.26
N ARG A 94 -0.95 -14.05 -7.69
CA ARG A 94 0.31 -14.75 -7.35
C ARG A 94 1.53 -14.34 -8.16
N MET A 95 1.35 -13.71 -9.32
CA MET A 95 2.44 -13.63 -10.29
C MET A 95 3.50 -12.59 -9.98
N GLN A 96 3.12 -11.44 -9.45
CA GLN A 96 4.04 -10.30 -9.32
C GLN A 96 3.63 -9.40 -8.16
N PHE A 97 4.60 -8.69 -7.59
CA PHE A 97 4.32 -7.65 -6.60
C PHE A 97 3.43 -6.55 -7.18
N TYR A 98 3.71 -6.16 -8.42
CA TYR A 98 2.95 -5.14 -9.15
C TYR A 98 1.54 -5.58 -9.58
N LEU A 99 1.26 -6.88 -9.62
CA LEU A 99 -0.05 -7.43 -9.97
C LEU A 99 -0.85 -7.77 -8.70
N GLY A 100 -0.26 -8.49 -7.75
CA GLY A 100 -0.88 -8.93 -6.50
C GLY A 100 -1.29 -7.78 -5.58
N VAL A 101 -0.34 -6.94 -5.16
CA VAL A 101 -0.64 -5.80 -4.26
C VAL A 101 -1.61 -4.83 -4.95
N ARG A 102 -1.41 -4.55 -6.24
CA ARG A 102 -2.25 -3.62 -7.00
C ARG A 102 -3.73 -4.00 -6.98
N HIS A 103 -4.03 -5.30 -7.00
CA HIS A 103 -5.42 -5.74 -6.97
C HIS A 103 -6.09 -5.42 -5.63
N ILE A 104 -5.38 -5.48 -4.51
CA ILE A 104 -5.93 -5.26 -3.16
C ILE A 104 -5.80 -3.80 -2.66
N VAL A 105 -4.94 -2.98 -3.27
CA VAL A 105 -4.73 -1.55 -2.94
C VAL A 105 -6.02 -0.72 -2.78
N PRO A 106 -7.09 -0.91 -3.58
CA PRO A 106 -8.34 -0.16 -3.37
C PRO A 106 -8.97 -0.32 -1.98
N VAL A 107 -8.62 -1.38 -1.25
CA VAL A 107 -9.09 -1.64 0.13
C VAL A 107 -8.32 -0.82 1.17
N ALA A 108 -7.08 -0.43 0.86
CA ALA A 108 -6.19 0.28 1.77
C ALA A 108 -6.80 1.55 2.40
N PRO A 109 -7.45 2.48 1.66
CA PRO A 109 -8.05 3.67 2.28
C PRO A 109 -9.17 3.31 3.28
N PHE A 110 -10.00 2.32 2.98
CA PHE A 110 -11.08 1.88 3.87
C PHE A 110 -10.55 1.20 5.13
N MET A 111 -9.51 0.38 4.99
CA MET A 111 -8.80 -0.17 6.13
C MET A 111 -8.09 0.90 6.95
N PHE A 112 -7.54 1.92 6.30
CA PHE A 112 -6.91 3.04 6.97
C PHE A 112 -7.91 3.83 7.81
N LEU A 113 -9.18 3.99 7.40
CA LEU A 113 -10.21 4.61 8.26
C LEU A 113 -10.39 3.87 9.59
N LEU A 114 -10.36 2.53 9.56
CA LEU A 114 -10.44 1.71 10.77
C LEU A 114 -9.16 1.83 11.61
N ALA A 115 -7.99 1.80 10.96
CA ALA A 115 -6.69 1.97 11.64
C ALA A 115 -6.54 3.37 12.26
N ALA A 116 -6.99 4.42 11.55
CA ALA A 116 -6.97 5.80 12.01
C ALA A 116 -7.82 5.98 13.27
N ASN A 117 -8.98 5.32 13.34
CA ASN A 117 -9.78 5.32 14.56
C ASN A 117 -9.01 4.77 15.77
N VAL A 118 -8.16 3.76 15.57
CA VAL A 118 -7.29 3.24 16.64
C VAL A 118 -6.19 4.23 16.99
N LEU A 119 -5.50 4.79 15.99
CA LEU A 119 -4.43 5.77 16.18
C LEU A 119 -4.90 7.01 16.96
N LEU A 120 -6.10 7.51 16.66
CA LEU A 120 -6.70 8.67 17.34
C LEU A 120 -6.98 8.43 18.83
N LYS A 121 -7.07 7.17 19.27
CA LYS A 121 -7.31 6.81 20.68
C LYS A 121 -6.03 6.41 21.41
N MET A 122 -4.93 6.27 20.68
CA MET A 122 -3.65 5.90 21.22
C MET A 122 -2.93 7.14 21.81
N PRO A 123 -2.12 6.99 22.87
CA PRO A 123 -1.31 8.10 23.37
C PRO A 123 -0.40 8.67 22.27
N ARG A 124 -0.11 9.98 22.35
CA ARG A 124 0.60 10.72 21.28
C ARG A 124 1.91 10.08 20.87
N ILE A 125 2.71 9.62 21.84
CA ILE A 125 4.04 9.05 21.60
C ILE A 125 3.95 7.75 20.77
N PRO A 126 3.24 6.69 21.21
CA PRO A 126 3.12 5.47 20.42
C PRO A 126 2.42 5.69 19.07
N ALA A 127 1.42 6.58 19.00
CA ALA A 127 0.81 6.94 17.71
C ALA A 127 1.83 7.57 16.75
N ALA A 128 2.67 8.49 17.25
CA ALA A 128 3.73 9.12 16.46
C ALA A 128 4.80 8.10 16.04
N LEU A 129 5.23 7.20 16.93
CA LEU A 129 6.19 6.15 16.60
C LEU A 129 5.68 5.22 15.50
N ILE A 130 4.42 4.76 15.62
CA ILE A 130 3.80 3.92 14.58
C ILE A 130 3.68 4.69 13.27
N GLY A 131 3.27 5.96 13.31
CA GLY A 131 3.18 6.81 12.12
C GLY A 131 4.53 6.99 11.43
N THR A 132 5.58 7.29 12.19
CA THR A 132 6.95 7.41 11.67
C THR A 132 7.44 6.09 11.08
N PHE A 133 7.25 4.98 11.79
CA PHE A 133 7.63 3.66 11.30
C PHE A 133 6.89 3.29 10.00
N ALA A 134 5.59 3.52 9.95
CA ALA A 134 4.77 3.24 8.76
C ALA A 134 5.16 4.12 7.57
N THR A 135 5.49 5.38 7.82
CA THR A 135 5.99 6.31 6.80
C THR A 135 7.33 5.83 6.26
N TYR A 136 8.26 5.47 7.13
CA TYR A 136 9.56 4.91 6.75
C TYR A 136 9.40 3.61 5.95
N TRP A 137 8.55 2.70 6.41
CA TRP A 137 8.25 1.45 5.72
C TRP A 137 7.72 1.67 4.29
N SER A 138 6.72 2.56 4.17
CA SER A 138 6.13 2.93 2.88
C SER A 138 7.16 3.60 1.97
N TRP A 139 8.03 4.44 2.54
CA TRP A 139 9.12 5.09 1.82
C TRP A 139 10.08 4.05 1.23
N CYS A 140 10.53 3.07 2.04
CA CYS A 140 11.42 2.00 1.57
C CYS A 140 10.83 1.27 0.37
N LEU A 141 9.54 0.92 0.42
CA LEU A 141 8.83 0.24 -0.65
C LEU A 141 8.68 1.06 -1.94
N VAL A 142 8.61 2.39 -1.83
CA VAL A 142 8.58 3.27 -3.01
C VAL A 142 9.96 3.33 -3.68
N MET A 143 11.03 3.30 -2.88
CA MET A 143 12.42 3.43 -3.34
C MET A 143 12.98 2.13 -3.92
N TYR A 144 12.59 0.98 -3.38
CA TYR A 144 13.04 -0.32 -3.84
C TYR A 144 11.86 -1.20 -4.25
N ARG A 145 11.90 -1.60 -5.51
CA ARG A 145 10.75 -2.10 -6.26
C ARG A 145 10.91 -3.58 -6.65
N ASP A 146 12.14 -4.11 -6.54
CA ASP A 146 12.51 -5.48 -6.88
C ASP A 146 12.31 -6.42 -5.66
N VAL A 147 11.09 -6.46 -5.14
CA VAL A 147 10.72 -7.30 -3.97
C VAL A 147 10.28 -8.72 -4.36
N GLU A 148 10.45 -9.08 -5.63
CA GLU A 148 10.06 -10.40 -6.16
C GLU A 148 11.07 -11.51 -5.84
N PHE A 149 12.32 -11.13 -5.59
CA PHE A 149 13.43 -12.03 -5.27
C PHE A 149 13.87 -11.87 -3.80
N GLY A 150 14.47 -12.91 -3.22
CA GLY A 150 15.06 -12.84 -1.87
C GLY A 150 14.05 -12.83 -0.71
N PHE A 151 14.26 -11.91 0.24
CA PHE A 151 13.50 -11.73 1.48
C PHE A 151 12.24 -10.86 1.29
N GLY A 152 11.85 -10.59 0.04
CA GLY A 152 10.59 -9.95 -0.31
C GLY A 152 10.56 -8.46 0.03
N ILE A 153 9.46 -8.00 0.60
CA ILE A 153 9.26 -6.60 1.00
C ILE A 153 10.34 -6.09 1.97
N PHE A 154 10.89 -6.99 2.78
CA PHE A 154 11.93 -6.64 3.75
C PHE A 154 13.27 -6.29 3.09
N ASP A 155 13.55 -6.77 1.88
CA ASP A 155 14.76 -6.37 1.16
C ASP A 155 14.74 -4.87 0.83
N ALA A 156 13.56 -4.28 0.60
CA ALA A 156 13.44 -2.85 0.41
C ALA A 156 13.90 -2.05 1.64
N VAL A 157 13.50 -2.51 2.83
CA VAL A 157 13.89 -1.88 4.10
C VAL A 157 15.38 -2.05 4.33
N LYS A 158 15.90 -3.27 4.15
CA LYS A 158 17.34 -3.57 4.28
C LYS A 158 18.18 -2.69 3.34
N ASN A 159 17.86 -2.68 2.05
CA ASN A 159 18.66 -1.98 1.05
C ASN A 159 18.62 -0.47 1.26
N VAL A 160 17.47 0.11 1.60
CA VAL A 160 17.40 1.55 1.90
C VAL A 160 18.15 1.91 3.18
N THR A 161 18.14 1.03 4.18
CA THR A 161 18.89 1.24 5.45
C THR A 161 20.40 1.20 5.24
N PHE A 162 20.91 0.22 4.50
CA PHE A 162 22.35 -0.03 4.39
C PHE A 162 23.00 0.57 3.14
N GLU A 163 22.27 0.65 2.02
CA GLU A 163 22.79 1.14 0.74
C GLU A 163 22.34 2.58 0.43
N GLY A 164 21.46 3.14 1.25
CA GLY A 164 20.96 4.50 1.14
C GLY A 164 19.74 4.67 0.22
N PHE A 165 19.34 5.92 0.01
CA PHE A 165 18.16 6.27 -0.78
C PHE A 165 18.40 6.06 -2.28
N ARG A 166 17.45 5.40 -2.96
CA ARG A 166 17.48 5.16 -4.40
C ARG A 166 16.14 5.50 -5.01
N LEU A 167 16.14 6.22 -6.12
CA LEU A 167 14.93 6.47 -6.90
C LEU A 167 14.90 5.50 -8.09
N PRO A 168 13.84 4.68 -8.28
CA PRO A 168 13.80 3.68 -9.35
C PRO A 168 14.03 4.28 -10.75
N TRP A 169 13.50 5.48 -11.01
CA TRP A 169 13.71 6.16 -12.29
C TRP A 169 15.16 6.62 -12.47
N LEU A 170 15.83 7.05 -11.40
CA LEU A 170 17.22 7.48 -11.45
C LEU A 170 18.15 6.28 -11.71
N LEU A 171 17.87 5.15 -11.06
CA LEU A 171 18.55 3.88 -11.34
C LEU A 171 18.36 3.43 -12.79
N THR A 172 17.17 3.67 -13.35
CA THR A 172 16.91 3.36 -14.77
C THR A 172 17.76 4.26 -15.67
N LEU A 173 17.81 5.56 -15.42
CA LEU A 173 18.64 6.51 -16.19
C LEU A 173 20.13 6.18 -16.10
N ASP A 174 20.60 5.80 -14.92
CA ASP A 174 21.99 5.39 -14.68
C ASP A 174 22.34 4.11 -15.45
N ARG A 175 21.48 3.07 -15.39
CA ARG A 175 21.64 1.83 -16.17
C ARG A 175 21.59 2.05 -17.69
N MET A 176 20.87 3.06 -18.15
CA MET A 176 20.82 3.45 -19.56
C MET A 176 22.01 4.34 -19.98
N GLY A 177 22.87 4.74 -19.04
CA GLY A 177 24.04 5.57 -19.30
C GLY A 177 23.74 7.06 -19.52
N TYR A 178 22.52 7.52 -19.23
CA TYR A 178 22.16 8.94 -19.36
C TYR A 178 22.71 9.81 -18.23
N VAL A 179 22.93 9.20 -17.07
CA VAL A 179 23.43 9.87 -15.87
C VAL A 179 24.46 8.93 -15.24
N GLN A 180 25.51 9.48 -14.62
CA GLN A 180 26.51 8.68 -13.91
C GLN A 180 26.63 9.18 -12.48
N ASN A 181 26.57 8.27 -11.50
CA ASN A 181 26.77 8.57 -10.08
C ASN A 181 25.83 9.65 -9.51
N ALA A 182 24.60 9.76 -10.04
CA ALA A 182 23.66 10.76 -9.52
C ALA A 182 23.17 10.39 -8.12
N THR A 183 23.22 11.38 -7.24
CA THR A 183 22.70 11.28 -5.88
C THR A 183 21.26 11.77 -5.79
N VAL A 184 20.45 11.10 -4.98
CA VAL A 184 19.04 11.42 -4.72
C VAL A 184 18.90 12.62 -3.76
N MET A 185 19.96 12.95 -3.02
CA MET A 185 19.90 13.93 -1.93
C MET A 185 19.43 15.34 -2.33
N PRO A 186 19.90 15.95 -3.45
CA PRO A 186 19.46 17.29 -3.83
C PRO A 186 17.95 17.37 -4.06
N LEU A 187 17.37 16.34 -4.68
CA LEU A 187 15.93 16.29 -4.92
C LEU A 187 15.16 16.12 -3.60
N MET A 188 15.65 15.28 -2.68
CA MET A 188 15.01 15.11 -1.37
C MET A 188 15.04 16.40 -0.55
N ILE A 189 16.16 17.13 -0.58
CA ILE A 189 16.28 18.44 0.07
C ILE A 189 15.31 19.45 -0.56
N LEU A 190 15.22 19.48 -1.89
CA LEU A 190 14.28 20.34 -2.61
C LEU A 190 12.82 20.02 -2.23
N CYS A 191 12.45 18.74 -2.21
CA CYS A 191 11.10 18.31 -1.79
C CYS A 191 10.82 18.66 -0.33
N ALA A 192 11.78 18.45 0.57
CA ALA A 192 11.64 18.83 1.98
C ALA A 192 11.46 20.34 2.15
N ALA A 193 12.24 21.14 1.42
CA ALA A 193 12.11 22.60 1.42
C ALA A 193 10.73 23.05 0.88
N ALA A 194 10.26 22.45 -0.22
CA ALA A 194 8.95 22.76 -0.78
C ALA A 194 7.81 22.41 0.19
N ILE A 195 7.85 21.24 0.83
CA ILE A 195 6.87 20.84 1.85
C ILE A 195 6.91 21.82 3.03
N TRP A 196 8.10 22.19 3.49
CA TRP A 196 8.27 23.14 4.59
C TRP A 196 7.70 24.52 4.27
N ILE A 197 7.93 25.04 3.05
CA ILE A 197 7.37 26.31 2.57
C ILE A 197 5.83 26.24 2.50
N LEU A 198 5.28 25.16 1.93
CA LEU A 198 3.82 24.99 1.86
C LEU A 198 3.18 24.98 3.25
N TRP A 199 3.80 24.29 4.20
CA TRP A 199 3.32 24.26 5.59
C TRP A 199 3.49 25.58 6.33
N SER A 200 4.57 26.32 6.10
CA SER A 200 4.77 27.62 6.76
C SER A 200 3.77 28.66 6.26
N ILE A 201 3.49 28.69 4.95
CA ILE A 201 2.46 29.55 4.35
C ILE A 201 1.06 29.21 4.88
N GLY A 202 0.71 27.91 4.93
CA GLY A 202 -0.60 27.47 5.44
C GLY A 202 -0.85 27.87 6.89
N ARG A 203 0.18 27.76 7.76
CA ARG A 203 0.07 28.21 9.16
C ARG A 203 -0.15 29.71 9.29
N MET A 204 0.48 30.52 8.43
CA MET A 204 0.27 31.97 8.44
C MET A 204 -1.19 32.32 8.11
N GLN A 205 -1.80 31.65 7.13
CA GLN A 205 -3.22 31.88 6.78
C GLN A 205 -4.18 31.53 7.92
N GLU A 206 -4.00 30.39 8.60
CA GLU A 206 -4.83 30.03 9.77
C GLU A 206 -4.74 31.05 10.92
N THR A 207 -3.58 31.71 11.05
CA THR A 207 -3.37 32.72 12.09
C THR A 207 -4.05 34.05 11.71
N THR A 208 -4.18 34.35 10.41
CA THR A 208 -4.76 35.62 9.92
C THR A 208 -6.29 35.60 9.90
N VAL A 209 -6.92 34.43 9.73
CA VAL A 209 -8.39 34.26 9.71
C VAL A 209 -9.02 34.28 11.12
N LYS A 210 -8.19 34.18 12.17
CA LYS A 210 -8.65 34.19 13.57
C LYS A 210 -8.73 35.58 14.23
N TYR A 211 -8.55 36.66 13.46
CA TYR A 211 -8.68 38.05 13.93
C TYR A 211 -9.74 38.81 13.16
#